data_AF-A0A554I8L8-F1
#
_entry.id   AF-A0A554I8L8-F1
#
_cell.length_a   1.000
_cell.length_b   1.000
_cell.length_c   1.000
_cell.angle_alpha   90.00
_cell.angle_beta   90.00
_cell.angle_gamma   90.00
#
_symmetry.space_group_name_H-M   'P 1'
#
loop_
_entity.id
_entity.type
_entity.pdbx_description
1 polymer ?
#
loop_
_entity_poly.entity_id
_entity_poly.type
_entity_poly.pdbx_seq_one_letter_code
_entity_poly.pdbx_strand_id
1 'polypeptide(L)'
;MKRFLSLKRALHVISVTALAVLFLFFLNNLLSDRSIFQNLFSTKKVFVGTFDVGEDNKEISKSSSRAKEYSASLSANVITKKKVITKTSEKIASVVSSTKISESPTRINPKLYIQEIQAGNEVGALNEFVRICNYGDPVSLKDFSLKKKSSTGREEGLIADQWGSLKIEKENCIYVANSSAILSVSISAQWAKSHALAEKNNTLLLYYNNTLIDEVFWNIIPKGKSIIRESVTSTWHVKS
;
A
#
# COMPACT_ATOMS: atom_id res chain seq x y z
N MET A 1 -22.67 -64.94 13.09
CA MET A 1 -22.26 -63.68 13.78
C MET A 1 -21.11 -62.88 13.13
N LYS A 2 -20.20 -63.45 12.32
CA LYS A 2 -19.06 -62.70 11.74
C LYS A 2 -19.41 -61.58 10.74
N ARG A 3 -20.58 -61.62 10.07
CA ARG A 3 -20.97 -60.62 9.07
C ARG A 3 -21.35 -59.25 9.65
N PHE A 4 -21.79 -59.18 10.91
CA PHE A 4 -22.18 -57.93 11.56
C PHE A 4 -20.99 -57.07 12.04
N LEU A 5 -19.83 -57.69 12.32
CA LEU A 5 -18.61 -56.95 12.69
C LEU A 5 -18.01 -56.18 11.51
N SER A 6 -18.23 -56.65 10.28
CA SER A 6 -17.75 -55.98 9.06
C SER A 6 -18.46 -54.65 8.83
N LEU A 7 -19.79 -54.62 9.02
CA LEU A 7 -20.59 -53.42 8.76
C LEU A 7 -20.27 -52.27 9.72
N LYS A 8 -20.05 -52.57 11.01
CA LYS A 8 -19.67 -51.54 12.00
C LYS A 8 -18.32 -50.90 11.68
N ARG A 9 -17.34 -51.70 11.21
CA ARG A 9 -16.03 -51.17 10.79
C ARG A 9 -16.16 -50.29 9.54
N ALA A 10 -16.94 -50.71 8.56
CA ALA A 10 -17.18 -49.92 7.35
C ALA A 10 -17.82 -48.56 7.66
N LEU A 11 -18.86 -48.54 8.51
CA LEU A 11 -19.52 -47.30 8.93
C LEU A 11 -18.57 -46.35 9.69
N HIS A 12 -17.72 -46.90 10.56
CA HIS A 12 -16.74 -46.09 11.29
C HIS A 12 -15.71 -45.44 10.35
N VAL A 13 -15.21 -46.18 9.35
CA VAL A 13 -14.24 -45.65 8.37
C VAL A 13 -14.88 -44.51 7.56
N ILE A 14 -16.12 -44.68 7.10
CA ILE A 14 -16.85 -43.65 6.34
C ILE A 14 -17.08 -42.40 7.18
N SER A 15 -17.44 -42.55 8.46
CA SER A 15 -17.66 -41.41 9.35
C SER A 15 -16.37 -40.62 9.59
N VAL A 16 -15.25 -41.29 9.83
CA VAL A 16 -13.95 -40.62 10.06
C VAL A 16 -13.47 -39.90 8.80
N THR A 17 -13.61 -40.51 7.62
CA THR A 17 -13.20 -39.85 6.36
C THR A 17 -14.07 -38.64 6.05
N ALA A 18 -15.39 -38.72 6.26
CA ALA A 18 -16.28 -37.57 6.07
C ALA A 18 -15.93 -36.40 7.00
N LEU A 19 -15.60 -36.68 8.26
CA LEU A 19 -15.19 -35.65 9.22
C LEU A 19 -13.86 -34.98 8.82
N ALA A 20 -12.90 -35.77 8.32
CA ALA A 20 -11.62 -35.26 7.86
C ALA A 20 -11.76 -34.34 6.63
N VAL A 21 -12.63 -34.69 5.68
CA VAL A 21 -12.91 -33.84 4.51
C VAL A 21 -13.58 -32.53 4.91
N LEU A 22 -14.56 -32.57 5.81
CA LEU A 22 -15.20 -31.37 6.36
C LEU A 22 -14.19 -30.48 7.10
N PHE A 23 -13.29 -31.07 7.88
CA PHE A 23 -12.24 -30.33 8.58
C PHE A 23 -11.26 -29.66 7.61
N LEU A 24 -10.83 -30.35 6.54
CA LEU A 24 -9.98 -29.76 5.49
C LEU A 24 -10.69 -28.64 4.74
N PHE A 25 -11.98 -28.80 4.45
CA PHE A 25 -12.78 -27.75 3.82
C PHE A 25 -12.90 -26.51 4.73
N PHE A 26 -13.10 -26.71 6.03
CA PHE A 26 -13.13 -25.64 7.01
C PHE A 26 -11.77 -24.94 7.12
N LEU A 27 -10.67 -25.69 7.20
CA LEU A 27 -9.31 -25.14 7.16
C LEU A 27 -9.05 -24.32 5.91
N ASN A 28 -9.47 -24.78 4.74
CA ASN A 28 -9.27 -24.05 3.49
C ASN A 28 -10.05 -22.73 3.47
N ASN A 29 -11.28 -22.72 3.97
CA ASN A 29 -12.05 -21.48 4.12
C ASN A 29 -11.45 -20.54 5.17
N LEU A 30 -10.97 -21.08 6.29
CA LEU A 30 -10.32 -20.30 7.34
C LEU A 30 -8.99 -19.68 6.87
N LEU A 31 -8.23 -20.41 6.04
CA LEU A 31 -6.99 -19.92 5.43
C LEU A 31 -7.25 -18.92 4.29
N SER A 32 -8.39 -19.02 3.61
CA SER A 32 -8.81 -18.05 2.58
C SER A 32 -9.15 -16.69 3.19
N ASP A 33 -9.69 -16.68 4.41
CA ASP A 33 -9.97 -15.45 5.15
C ASP A 33 -8.68 -14.88 5.79
N ARG A 34 -7.89 -14.18 4.96
CA ARG A 34 -6.62 -13.52 5.35
C ARG A 34 -6.74 -12.55 6.53
N SER A 35 -7.95 -12.17 6.94
CA SER A 35 -8.18 -11.23 8.05
C SER A 35 -7.80 -11.80 9.43
N ILE A 36 -7.95 -13.12 9.64
CA ILE A 36 -7.77 -13.76 10.95
C ILE A 36 -6.28 -13.82 11.35
N PHE A 37 -5.37 -14.04 10.39
CA PHE A 37 -3.94 -14.14 10.66
C PHE A 37 -3.28 -12.79 10.98
N GLN A 38 -3.87 -11.66 10.58
CA GLN A 38 -3.31 -10.35 10.91
C GLN A 38 -3.45 -9.99 12.41
N ASN A 39 -4.43 -10.57 13.10
CA ASN A 39 -4.61 -10.35 14.54
C ASN A 39 -3.72 -11.25 15.41
N LEU A 40 -3.39 -12.47 14.95
CA LEU A 40 -2.64 -13.46 15.74
C LEU A 40 -1.13 -13.21 15.81
N PHE A 41 -0.55 -12.45 14.88
CA PHE A 41 0.89 -12.12 14.88
C PHE A 41 1.19 -10.67 15.25
N SER A 42 0.22 -9.91 15.75
CA SER A 42 0.43 -8.53 16.27
C SER A 42 1.01 -8.52 17.70
N THR A 43 1.92 -9.45 18.01
CA THR A 43 2.69 -9.44 19.27
C THR A 43 4.14 -9.07 18.97
N LYS A 44 4.38 -7.77 18.87
CA LYS A 44 5.58 -7.06 19.38
C LYS A 44 5.45 -5.57 19.08
N LYS A 45 4.60 -4.88 19.85
CA LYS A 45 4.89 -3.47 20.14
C LYS A 45 6.09 -3.46 21.09
N VAL A 46 7.28 -3.33 20.53
CA VAL A 46 8.42 -2.82 21.30
C VAL A 46 8.07 -1.37 21.62
N PHE A 47 7.61 -1.15 22.84
CA PHE A 47 7.38 0.19 23.37
C PHE A 47 8.77 0.81 23.62
N VAL A 48 9.28 1.56 22.64
CA VAL A 48 10.39 2.48 22.86
C VAL A 48 9.76 3.77 23.37
N GLY A 49 9.52 3.84 24.68
CA GLY A 49 9.18 5.09 25.34
C GLY A 49 10.43 5.96 25.40
N THR A 50 10.42 7.09 24.72
CA THR A 50 11.35 8.18 25.00
C THR A 50 10.84 8.89 26.25
N PHE A 51 11.56 8.72 27.36
CA PHE A 51 11.35 9.48 28.58
C PHE A 51 11.93 10.88 28.34
N ASP A 52 11.07 11.88 28.16
CA ASP A 52 11.49 13.28 28.27
C ASP A 52 11.66 13.60 29.76
N VAL A 53 12.91 13.76 30.19
CA VAL A 53 13.26 14.28 31.52
C VAL A 53 13.18 15.80 31.43
N GLY A 54 12.04 16.35 31.83
CA GLY A 54 11.89 17.78 32.09
C GLY A 54 12.50 18.14 33.45
N GLU A 55 13.63 18.85 33.39
CA GLU A 55 14.23 19.59 34.52
C GLU A 55 13.42 20.89 34.71
N ASP A 56 12.62 20.97 35.78
CA ASP A 56 12.89 21.89 36.90
C ASP A 56 11.66 22.15 37.80
N ASN A 57 11.85 21.76 39.08
CA ASN A 57 11.45 22.42 40.33
C ASN A 57 9.98 22.62 40.68
N LYS A 58 9.48 21.87 41.69
CA LYS A 58 9.51 22.32 43.11
C LYS A 58 8.86 21.28 44.04
N GLU A 59 9.63 20.87 45.06
CA GLU A 59 9.25 20.31 46.37
C GLU A 59 8.06 19.33 46.45
N ILE A 60 8.35 18.06 46.83
CA ILE A 60 7.78 17.43 48.04
C ILE A 60 8.51 16.12 48.32
N SER A 61 8.74 15.94 49.61
CA SER A 61 9.61 15.00 50.28
C SER A 61 9.10 13.56 50.40
N LYS A 62 10.07 12.65 50.55
CA LYS A 62 10.11 11.39 51.33
C LYS A 62 9.87 10.05 50.61
N SER A 63 10.96 9.26 50.72
CA SER A 63 11.08 7.81 50.88
C SER A 63 10.66 6.91 49.73
N SER A 64 11.65 6.28 49.09
CA SER A 64 11.84 4.83 49.21
C SER A 64 13.14 4.40 48.52
N SER A 65 14.04 3.84 49.31
CA SER A 65 15.31 3.27 48.89
C SER A 65 15.15 1.81 48.51
N ARG A 66 15.46 1.44 47.26
CA ARG A 66 16.13 0.15 46.98
C ARG A 66 16.77 0.08 45.59
N ALA A 67 18.07 -0.15 45.61
CA ALA A 67 18.97 -0.32 44.49
C ALA A 67 18.75 -1.64 43.72
N LYS A 68 19.16 -1.65 42.45
CA LYS A 68 20.12 -2.58 41.80
C LYS A 68 20.24 -2.21 40.32
N GLU A 69 21.33 -1.58 39.89
CA GLU A 69 22.54 -2.24 39.36
C GLU A 69 22.24 -3.25 38.24
N TYR A 70 22.38 -2.81 36.98
CA TYR A 70 22.85 -3.63 35.86
C TYR A 70 23.39 -2.70 34.76
N SER A 71 24.71 -2.56 34.73
CA SER A 71 25.49 -2.00 33.63
C SER A 71 26.18 -3.13 32.88
N ALA A 72 25.90 -3.31 31.59
CA ALA A 72 26.71 -4.06 30.64
C ALA A 72 26.23 -3.70 29.22
N SER A 73 26.87 -2.74 28.53
CA SER A 73 27.97 -2.96 27.57
C SER A 73 27.58 -3.82 26.36
N LEU A 74 27.34 -3.19 25.21
CA LEU A 74 27.53 -3.74 23.85
C LEU A 74 27.52 -2.54 22.88
N SER A 75 28.69 -1.97 22.59
CA SER A 75 29.61 -2.34 21.49
C SER A 75 29.26 -1.63 20.19
N ALA A 76 30.04 -0.58 19.92
CA ALA A 76 30.05 0.22 18.71
C ALA A 76 30.36 -0.64 17.47
N ASN A 77 29.51 -0.57 16.44
CA ASN A 77 29.81 -1.13 15.13
C ASN A 77 30.51 -0.06 14.27
N VAL A 78 31.78 -0.35 13.98
CA VAL A 78 32.73 0.45 13.22
C VAL A 78 32.32 0.53 11.75
N ILE A 79 32.20 1.76 11.25
CA ILE A 79 31.98 2.09 9.85
C ILE A 79 33.27 1.85 9.06
N THR A 80 33.30 0.84 8.19
CA THR A 80 34.35 0.69 7.17
C THR A 80 33.84 1.20 5.82
N LYS A 81 34.07 2.48 5.54
CA LYS A 81 33.93 3.08 4.20
C LYS A 81 35.06 2.57 3.29
N LYS A 82 34.76 1.60 2.42
CA LYS A 82 35.67 1.16 1.36
C LYS A 82 35.55 2.12 0.17
N LYS A 83 36.48 3.08 0.08
CA LYS A 83 36.66 3.99 -1.05
C LYS A 83 37.34 3.20 -2.20
N VAL A 84 36.57 2.80 -3.20
CA VAL A 84 37.11 2.24 -4.45
C VAL A 84 37.24 3.40 -5.45
N ILE A 85 38.49 3.85 -5.64
CA ILE A 85 38.88 4.71 -6.75
C ILE A 85 39.34 3.77 -7.87
N THR A 86 38.60 3.72 -8.97
CA THR A 86 39.13 3.16 -10.22
C THR A 86 39.15 4.29 -11.25
N LYS A 87 40.35 4.86 -11.42
CA LYS A 87 40.71 5.68 -12.56
C LYS A 87 40.98 4.73 -13.73
N THR A 88 40.18 4.81 -14.78
CA THR A 88 40.58 4.31 -16.10
C THR A 88 40.38 5.45 -17.09
N SER A 89 41.52 6.03 -17.49
CA SER A 89 41.67 6.95 -18.59
C SER A 89 41.90 6.12 -19.84
N GLU A 90 41.03 6.23 -20.84
CA GLU A 90 41.37 5.77 -22.18
C GLU A 90 40.74 6.67 -23.25
N LYS A 91 41.63 7.51 -23.78
CA LYS A 91 41.92 7.75 -25.19
C LYS A 91 40.75 8.02 -26.13
N ILE A 92 40.63 9.31 -26.41
CA ILE A 92 39.81 9.97 -27.41
C ILE A 92 40.18 9.49 -28.82
N ALA A 93 39.23 8.90 -29.53
CA ALA A 93 39.23 8.80 -30.99
C ALA A 93 38.05 9.62 -31.52
N SER A 94 38.38 10.78 -32.10
CA SER A 94 37.43 11.72 -32.69
C SER A 94 37.01 11.24 -34.07
N VAL A 95 35.89 10.51 -34.14
CA VAL A 95 35.21 10.20 -35.40
C VAL A 95 34.03 11.16 -35.54
N VAL A 96 34.18 12.14 -36.44
CA VAL A 96 33.13 13.10 -36.81
C VAL A 96 32.10 12.36 -37.65
N SER A 97 31.15 11.71 -36.98
CA SER A 97 29.96 11.12 -37.59
C SER A 97 28.83 12.13 -37.48
N SER A 98 28.44 12.68 -38.63
CA SER A 98 27.30 13.59 -38.78
C SER A 98 26.01 12.87 -38.41
N THR A 99 25.71 12.93 -37.12
CA THR A 99 24.55 12.30 -36.50
C THR A 99 23.33 13.14 -36.86
N LYS A 100 22.49 12.59 -37.75
CA LYS A 100 21.15 13.09 -38.01
C LYS A 100 20.41 13.11 -36.67
N ILE A 101 20.19 14.31 -36.13
CA ILE A 101 19.51 14.53 -34.85
C ILE A 101 18.07 14.07 -35.04
N SER A 102 17.82 12.79 -34.78
CA SER A 102 16.49 12.25 -34.59
C SER A 102 16.00 12.89 -33.31
N GLU A 103 15.21 13.96 -33.44
CA GLU A 103 14.50 14.57 -32.33
C GLU A 103 13.71 13.46 -31.64
N SER A 104 14.26 13.00 -30.51
CA SER A 104 13.55 12.09 -29.62
C SER A 104 12.28 12.83 -29.23
N PRO A 105 11.09 12.27 -29.47
CA PRO A 105 9.84 12.95 -29.14
C PRO A 105 9.92 13.35 -27.67
N THR A 106 9.94 14.67 -27.43
CA THR A 106 9.96 15.24 -26.09
C THR A 106 8.82 14.59 -25.34
N ARG A 107 9.14 13.70 -24.39
CA ARG A 107 8.14 12.99 -23.60
C ARG A 107 7.38 14.05 -22.83
N ILE A 108 6.19 14.40 -23.32
CA ILE A 108 5.24 15.23 -22.58
C ILE A 108 4.92 14.42 -21.34
N ASN A 109 5.45 14.84 -20.19
CA ASN A 109 5.12 14.22 -18.94
C ASN A 109 3.71 14.72 -18.57
N PRO A 110 2.67 13.86 -18.65
CA PRO A 110 1.30 14.30 -18.44
C PRO A 110 1.18 14.88 -17.04
N LYS A 111 0.59 16.07 -16.92
CA LYS A 111 0.36 16.74 -15.61
C LYS A 111 -0.88 16.16 -14.93
N LEU A 112 -0.89 14.84 -14.75
CA LEU A 112 -1.93 14.13 -14.02
C LEU A 112 -1.40 13.73 -12.67
N TYR A 113 -2.23 13.92 -11.66
CA TYR A 113 -1.90 13.49 -10.32
C TYR A 113 -3.14 13.13 -9.51
N ILE A 114 -2.92 12.30 -8.51
CA ILE A 114 -3.93 11.91 -7.52
C ILE A 114 -4.16 13.11 -6.60
N GLN A 115 -5.36 13.68 -6.61
CA GLN A 115 -5.69 14.85 -5.82
C GLN A 115 -6.30 14.49 -4.47
N GLU A 116 -7.20 13.50 -4.45
CA GLU A 116 -7.96 13.13 -3.25
C GLU A 116 -8.12 11.61 -3.18
N ILE A 117 -8.03 11.05 -1.96
CA ILE A 117 -8.19 9.62 -1.69
C ILE A 117 -9.10 9.46 -0.48
N GLN A 118 -10.14 8.64 -0.62
CA GLN A 118 -10.98 8.19 0.50
C GLN A 118 -10.89 6.66 0.58
N ALA A 119 -10.45 6.13 1.72
CA ALA A 119 -10.26 4.70 1.96
C ALA A 119 -11.48 4.04 2.65
N GLY A 120 -12.69 4.55 2.37
CA GLY A 120 -13.95 4.02 2.88
C GLY A 120 -14.45 4.69 4.16
N ASN A 121 -15.43 4.07 4.81
CA ASN A 121 -16.04 4.53 6.05
C ASN A 121 -16.28 3.37 7.03
N GLU A 122 -17.07 3.61 8.08
CA GLU A 122 -17.42 2.57 9.06
C GLU A 122 -18.12 1.35 8.47
N VAL A 123 -18.79 1.51 7.33
CA VAL A 123 -19.50 0.45 6.60
C VAL A 123 -18.58 -0.26 5.58
N GLY A 124 -17.29 0.11 5.53
CA GLY A 124 -16.28 -0.48 4.67
C GLY A 124 -16.06 0.30 3.38
N ALA A 125 -16.00 -0.41 2.24
CA ALA A 125 -15.57 0.14 0.95
C ALA A 125 -16.63 1.00 0.22
N LEU A 126 -17.80 1.23 0.82
CA LEU A 126 -18.94 1.89 0.16
C LEU A 126 -18.67 3.35 -0.23
N ASN A 127 -17.64 3.98 0.32
CA ASN A 127 -17.25 5.35 -0.02
C ASN A 127 -15.79 5.44 -0.49
N GLU A 128 -15.22 4.34 -0.97
CA GLU A 128 -13.84 4.34 -1.48
C GLU A 128 -13.75 4.98 -2.87
N PHE A 129 -12.93 6.01 -2.99
CA PHE A 129 -12.63 6.64 -4.27
C PHE A 129 -11.23 7.25 -4.32
N VAL A 130 -10.79 7.49 -5.55
CA VAL A 130 -9.60 8.26 -5.91
C VAL A 130 -10.03 9.33 -6.91
N ARG A 131 -9.73 10.58 -6.61
CA ARG A 131 -9.92 11.71 -7.53
C ARG A 131 -8.61 12.00 -8.23
N ILE A 132 -8.62 11.96 -9.55
CA ILE A 132 -7.43 12.18 -10.40
C ILE A 132 -7.72 13.40 -11.27
N CYS A 133 -6.80 14.35 -11.29
CA CYS A 133 -6.99 15.62 -11.97
C CYS A 133 -5.89 15.88 -13.00
N ASN A 134 -6.27 16.51 -14.11
CA ASN A 134 -5.38 16.91 -15.17
C ASN A 134 -5.17 18.43 -15.16
N TYR A 135 -3.92 18.86 -15.00
CA TYR A 135 -3.53 20.27 -15.03
C TYR A 135 -2.67 20.63 -16.25
N GLY A 136 -2.59 19.70 -17.21
CA GLY A 136 -1.95 19.88 -18.50
C GLY A 136 -2.98 19.99 -19.61
N ASP A 137 -2.53 19.71 -20.83
CA ASP A 137 -3.42 19.60 -21.97
C ASP A 137 -4.34 18.38 -21.86
N PRO A 138 -5.48 18.37 -22.58
CA PRO A 138 -6.37 17.22 -22.61
C PRO A 138 -5.62 15.92 -22.96
N VAL A 139 -5.93 14.85 -22.24
CA VAL A 139 -5.17 13.61 -22.31
C VAL A 139 -6.10 12.40 -22.39
N SER A 140 -5.76 11.44 -23.26
CA SER A 140 -6.37 10.11 -23.23
C SER A 140 -5.68 9.26 -22.18
N LEU A 141 -6.46 8.46 -21.46
CA LEU A 141 -5.93 7.65 -20.38
C LEU A 141 -5.53 6.23 -20.79
N LYS A 142 -5.58 5.90 -22.08
CA LYS A 142 -5.33 4.56 -22.61
C LYS A 142 -4.03 3.90 -22.12
N ASP A 143 -2.98 4.67 -21.92
CA ASP A 143 -1.66 4.17 -21.52
C ASP A 143 -1.38 4.34 -20.02
N PHE A 144 -2.41 4.68 -19.23
CA PHE A 144 -2.31 4.85 -17.79
C PHE A 144 -2.68 3.56 -17.06
N SER A 145 -2.11 3.40 -15.88
CA SER A 145 -2.57 2.39 -14.92
C SER A 145 -2.51 2.92 -13.50
N LEU A 146 -3.48 2.50 -12.69
CA LEU A 146 -3.53 2.81 -11.27
C LEU A 146 -3.33 1.52 -10.49
N LYS A 147 -2.35 1.53 -9.59
CA LYS A 147 -2.00 0.39 -8.76
C LYS A 147 -2.05 0.78 -7.29
N LYS A 148 -2.30 -0.21 -6.45
CA LYS A 148 -2.17 -0.13 -5.01
C LYS A 148 -0.94 -0.94 -4.58
N LYS A 149 -0.10 -0.38 -3.72
CA LYS A 149 0.97 -1.09 -3.03
C LYS A 149 0.59 -1.26 -1.56
N SER A 150 0.50 -2.51 -1.12
CA SER A 150 0.12 -2.85 0.25
C SER A 150 1.24 -2.59 1.26
N SER A 151 0.93 -2.70 2.55
CA SER A 151 1.93 -2.66 3.63
C SER A 151 3.00 -3.74 3.53
N THR A 152 2.73 -4.84 2.81
CA THR A 152 3.72 -5.89 2.53
C THR A 152 4.57 -5.60 1.28
N GLY A 153 4.38 -4.43 0.65
CA GLY A 153 5.07 -4.03 -0.57
C GLY A 153 4.53 -4.67 -1.85
N ARG A 154 3.42 -5.41 -1.79
CA ARG A 154 2.84 -6.05 -2.99
C ARG A 154 2.06 -5.02 -3.80
N GLU A 155 2.40 -4.90 -5.08
CA GLU A 155 1.64 -4.10 -6.04
C GLU A 155 0.49 -4.91 -6.66
N GLU A 156 -0.69 -4.30 -6.73
CA GLU A 156 -1.89 -4.85 -7.34
C GLU A 156 -2.52 -3.78 -8.24
N GLY A 157 -2.90 -4.15 -9.47
CA GLY A 157 -3.62 -3.25 -10.36
C GLY A 157 -5.04 -3.00 -9.86
N LEU A 158 -5.43 -1.73 -9.77
CA LEU A 158 -6.82 -1.36 -9.47
C LEU A 158 -7.63 -1.26 -10.76
N ILE A 159 -7.12 -0.51 -11.73
CA ILE A 159 -7.79 -0.33 -13.03
C ILE A 159 -6.75 -0.41 -14.15
N ALA A 160 -7.02 -1.28 -15.12
CA ALA A 160 -6.27 -1.38 -16.36
C ALA A 160 -7.21 -1.18 -17.57
N ASP A 161 -8.27 -1.99 -17.69
CA ASP A 161 -9.02 -2.08 -18.96
C ASP A 161 -9.95 -0.88 -19.22
N GLN A 162 -10.47 -0.24 -18.18
CA GLN A 162 -11.43 0.87 -18.33
C GLN A 162 -10.78 2.20 -18.70
N TRP A 163 -9.45 2.31 -18.61
CA TRP A 163 -8.74 3.54 -18.94
C TRP A 163 -8.78 3.87 -20.45
N GLY A 164 -8.89 2.85 -21.31
CA GLY A 164 -8.81 2.96 -22.76
C GLY A 164 -9.79 3.94 -23.41
N SER A 165 -10.97 4.10 -22.83
CA SER A 165 -12.04 4.98 -23.35
C SER A 165 -12.10 6.34 -22.68
N LEU A 166 -11.30 6.58 -21.65
CA LEU A 166 -11.39 7.79 -20.84
C LEU A 166 -10.47 8.88 -21.37
N LYS A 167 -10.99 10.10 -21.31
CA LYS A 167 -10.26 11.33 -21.60
C LYS A 167 -10.52 12.31 -20.46
N ILE A 168 -9.46 12.96 -19.97
CA ILE A 168 -9.60 14.06 -19.01
C ILE A 168 -9.24 15.35 -19.74
N GLU A 169 -10.21 16.25 -19.84
CA GLU A 169 -9.98 17.59 -20.37
C GLU A 169 -9.04 18.39 -19.44
N LYS A 170 -8.49 19.48 -19.96
CA LYS A 170 -7.65 20.39 -19.15
C LYS A 170 -8.43 20.89 -17.93
N GLU A 171 -7.74 20.98 -16.79
CA GLU A 171 -8.25 21.47 -15.50
C GLU A 171 -9.47 20.70 -14.96
N ASN A 172 -9.74 19.50 -15.50
CA ASN A 172 -10.81 18.64 -15.04
C ASN A 172 -10.31 17.47 -14.20
N CYS A 173 -11.22 16.85 -13.47
CA CYS A 173 -10.97 15.69 -12.64
C CYS A 173 -11.95 14.57 -12.95
N ILE A 174 -11.51 13.35 -12.72
CA ILE A 174 -12.38 12.16 -12.75
C ILE A 174 -12.39 11.49 -11.38
N TYR A 175 -13.48 10.79 -11.12
CA TYR A 175 -13.62 9.94 -9.94
C TYR A 175 -13.50 8.48 -10.36
N VAL A 176 -12.58 7.81 -9.69
CA VAL A 176 -12.34 6.39 -9.85
C VAL A 176 -12.70 5.74 -8.52
N ALA A 177 -13.55 4.72 -8.51
CA ALA A 177 -14.11 4.20 -7.27
C ALA A 177 -14.11 2.68 -7.18
N ASN A 178 -14.32 2.16 -5.99
CA ASN A 178 -14.61 0.74 -5.80
C ASN A 178 -15.96 0.41 -6.50
N SER A 179 -16.10 -0.75 -7.12
CA SER A 179 -17.36 -1.14 -7.80
C SER A 179 -18.56 -1.26 -6.85
N SER A 180 -18.32 -1.28 -5.53
CA SER A 180 -19.36 -1.24 -4.50
C SER A 180 -19.62 0.16 -3.93
N ALA A 181 -18.92 1.18 -4.43
CA ALA A 181 -19.05 2.54 -3.93
C ALA A 181 -20.40 3.17 -4.31
N ILE A 182 -20.98 3.92 -3.37
CA ILE A 182 -22.23 4.67 -3.53
C ILE A 182 -21.90 6.13 -3.29
N LEU A 183 -21.56 6.85 -4.36
CA LEU A 183 -21.13 8.24 -4.30
C LEU A 183 -22.21 9.15 -4.89
N SER A 184 -22.31 10.38 -4.38
CA SER A 184 -23.16 11.43 -4.95
C SER A 184 -22.57 12.09 -6.20
N VAL A 185 -21.38 11.64 -6.64
CA VAL A 185 -20.65 12.16 -7.80
C VAL A 185 -20.62 11.11 -8.91
N SER A 186 -20.51 11.56 -10.17
CA SER A 186 -20.40 10.65 -11.32
C SER A 186 -19.07 9.90 -11.29
N ILE A 187 -19.14 8.57 -11.31
CA ILE A 187 -17.99 7.67 -11.32
C ILE A 187 -17.56 7.43 -12.77
N SER A 188 -16.32 7.77 -13.10
CA SER A 188 -15.78 7.60 -14.45
C SER A 188 -15.21 6.20 -14.70
N ALA A 189 -14.70 5.56 -13.65
CA ALA A 189 -14.17 4.20 -13.72
C ALA A 189 -14.32 3.49 -12.36
N GLN A 190 -14.36 2.16 -12.40
CA GLN A 190 -14.51 1.30 -11.23
C GLN A 190 -13.45 0.20 -11.19
N TRP A 191 -12.89 -0.05 -10.01
CA TRP A 191 -12.08 -1.25 -9.75
C TRP A 191 -12.90 -2.33 -9.04
N ALA A 192 -12.44 -3.59 -9.08
CA ALA A 192 -13.21 -4.70 -8.54
C ALA A 192 -13.39 -4.59 -7.01
N LYS A 193 -14.57 -4.98 -6.53
CA LYS A 193 -14.98 -4.93 -5.11
C LYS A 193 -13.95 -5.47 -4.12
N SER A 194 -13.21 -6.52 -4.50
CA SER A 194 -12.19 -7.17 -3.66
C SER A 194 -10.96 -6.31 -3.39
N HIS A 195 -10.73 -5.23 -4.13
CA HIS A 195 -9.55 -4.37 -3.97
C HIS A 195 -9.85 -3.12 -3.13
N ALA A 196 -10.09 -3.32 -1.83
CA ALA A 196 -10.20 -2.19 -0.90
C ALA A 196 -8.87 -1.44 -0.77
N LEU A 197 -8.89 -0.11 -0.63
CA LEU A 197 -7.68 0.71 -0.47
C LEU A 197 -7.03 0.52 0.91
N ALA A 198 -7.84 0.14 1.91
CA ALA A 198 -7.47 -0.05 3.31
C ALA A 198 -7.00 1.23 4.02
N GLU A 199 -7.36 1.33 5.30
CA GLU A 199 -7.22 2.56 6.09
C GLU A 199 -5.76 2.93 6.40
N LYS A 200 -4.84 1.96 6.44
CA LYS A 200 -3.49 2.15 7.00
C LYS A 200 -2.40 1.57 6.12
N ASN A 201 -1.23 2.22 6.09
CA ASN A 201 0.01 1.72 5.49
C ASN A 201 -0.16 1.22 4.05
N ASN A 202 -0.86 1.99 3.23
CA ASN A 202 -1.03 1.69 1.81
C ASN A 202 -0.48 2.84 0.97
N THR A 203 -0.28 2.54 -0.31
CA THR A 203 0.19 3.51 -1.28
C THR A 203 -0.59 3.37 -2.57
N LEU A 204 -0.96 4.48 -3.17
CA LEU A 204 -1.47 4.53 -4.54
C LEU A 204 -0.37 4.99 -5.49
N LEU A 205 -0.30 4.33 -6.64
CA LEU A 205 0.72 4.53 -7.65
C LEU A 205 0.04 4.75 -8.99
N LEU A 206 0.31 5.89 -9.62
CA LEU A 206 -0.18 6.22 -10.96
C LEU A 206 0.99 6.09 -11.96
N TYR A 207 0.78 5.27 -12.98
CA TYR A 207 1.76 5.03 -14.04
C TYR A 207 1.25 5.56 -15.38
N TYR A 208 2.17 6.01 -16.21
CA TYR A 208 1.99 6.28 -17.63
C TYR A 208 3.05 5.50 -18.43
N ASN A 209 2.64 4.64 -19.37
CA ASN A 209 3.58 3.82 -20.14
C ASN A 209 4.61 3.08 -19.25
N ASN A 210 4.12 2.43 -18.18
CA ASN A 210 4.93 1.76 -17.15
C ASN A 210 5.94 2.64 -16.41
N THR A 211 5.88 3.96 -16.57
CA THR A 211 6.68 4.93 -15.81
C THR A 211 5.83 5.47 -14.67
N LEU A 212 6.34 5.40 -13.44
CA LEU A 212 5.67 6.00 -12.28
C LEU A 212 5.66 7.52 -12.44
N ILE A 213 4.47 8.13 -12.47
CA ILE A 213 4.31 9.58 -12.58
C ILE A 213 3.88 10.23 -11.27
N ASP A 214 3.24 9.46 -10.37
CA ASP A 214 2.76 9.97 -9.09
C ASP A 214 2.60 8.84 -8.06
N GLU A 215 2.93 9.13 -6.81
CA GLU A 215 2.91 8.18 -5.69
C GLU A 215 2.35 8.87 -4.45
N VAL A 216 1.40 8.21 -3.79
CA VAL A 216 0.75 8.72 -2.58
C VAL A 216 0.76 7.64 -1.51
N PHE A 217 1.61 7.82 -0.51
CA PHE A 217 1.65 7.00 0.69
C PHE A 217 0.81 7.62 1.81
N TRP A 218 0.09 6.79 2.55
CA TRP A 218 -0.54 7.20 3.81
C TRP A 218 -0.28 6.20 4.93
N ASN A 219 0.05 6.73 6.11
CA ASN A 219 0.09 5.94 7.33
C ASN A 219 -1.34 5.58 7.80
N ILE A 220 -2.23 6.58 7.78
CA ILE A 220 -3.65 6.41 8.14
C ILE A 220 -4.52 7.41 7.39
N ILE A 221 -5.66 6.95 6.88
CA ILE A 221 -6.80 7.79 6.49
C ILE A 221 -7.93 7.46 7.46
N PRO A 222 -8.35 8.39 8.33
CA PRO A 222 -9.46 8.13 9.26
C PRO A 222 -10.73 7.72 8.52
N LYS A 223 -11.53 6.83 9.13
CA LYS A 223 -12.79 6.36 8.55
C LYS A 223 -13.72 7.53 8.20
N GLY A 224 -14.27 7.50 6.99
CA GLY A 224 -15.21 8.52 6.52
C GLY A 224 -14.55 9.87 6.21
N LYS A 225 -13.21 9.93 6.22
CA LYS A 225 -12.43 11.11 5.84
C LYS A 225 -11.66 10.81 4.56
N SER A 226 -11.23 11.87 3.89
CA SER A 226 -10.31 11.78 2.76
C SER A 226 -9.00 12.48 3.09
N ILE A 227 -7.95 12.13 2.35
CA ILE A 227 -6.74 12.96 2.28
C ILE A 227 -6.74 13.68 0.94
N ILE A 228 -6.33 14.94 0.95
CA ILE A 228 -6.32 15.81 -0.24
C ILE A 228 -5.01 16.61 -0.30
N ARG A 229 -4.59 16.94 -1.52
CA ARG A 229 -3.54 17.92 -1.79
C ARG A 229 -4.03 18.90 -2.88
N GLU A 230 -3.62 20.16 -2.80
CA GLU A 230 -4.08 21.22 -3.71
C GLU A 230 -3.31 21.23 -5.03
N SER A 231 -2.02 20.88 -4.99
CA SER A 231 -1.09 20.82 -6.11
C SER A 231 -0.16 19.60 -6.03
N VAL A 232 0.53 19.26 -7.12
CA VAL A 232 1.50 18.13 -7.19
C VAL A 232 2.52 18.16 -6.05
N THR A 233 2.99 19.37 -5.69
CA THR A 233 4.06 19.59 -4.70
C THR A 233 3.54 19.93 -3.30
N SER A 234 2.22 20.11 -3.15
CA SER A 234 1.63 20.44 -1.85
C SER A 234 1.61 19.23 -0.90
N THR A 235 1.61 19.52 0.40
CA THR A 235 1.49 18.52 1.45
C THR A 235 0.06 17.98 1.54
N TRP A 236 -0.05 16.69 1.81
CA TRP A 236 -1.34 16.04 2.07
C TRP A 236 -1.91 16.45 3.42
N HIS A 237 -3.21 16.72 3.45
CA HIS A 237 -3.96 16.98 4.68
C HIS A 237 -5.27 16.20 4.70
N VAL A 238 -5.80 15.97 5.90
CA VAL A 238 -7.09 15.28 6.09
C VAL A 238 -8.22 16.28 5.85
N LYS A 239 -9.14 15.94 4.96
CA LYS A 239 -10.36 16.69 4.68
C LYS A 239 -11.52 16.10 5.47
N SER A 240 -12.29 16.98 6.10
CA SER A 240 -13.41 16.63 6.98
C SER A 240 -14.69 16.31 6.25
#